data_AF-A0A6N6LLA2-F1
#
_entry.id   AF-A0A6N6LLA2-F1
#
_cell.length_a   1.000
_cell.length_b   1.000
_cell.length_c   1.000
_cell.angle_alpha   90.00
_cell.angle_beta   90.00
_cell.angle_gamma   90.00
#
_symmetry.space_group_name_H-M   'P 1'
#
loop_
_entity.id
_entity.type
_entity.pdbx_description
1 polymer ?
#
loop_
_entity_poly.entity_id
_entity_poly.type
_entity_poly.pdbx_seq_one_letter_code
_entity_poly.pdbx_strand_id
1 'polypeptide(L)' 'MRQIYKRTYNVTYTLNLFHLIIIALFCLILLSACGYKGDPIYNDYEQNGTIKESKSFQHLQRW' A
#
# COMPACT_ATOMS: atom_id res chain seq x y z
N MET A 1 -4.60 -27.94 -37.06
CA MET A 1 -5.58 -27.25 -36.18
C MET A 1 -5.36 -27.53 -34.68
N ARG A 2 -5.30 -28.79 -34.22
CA ARG A 2 -5.18 -29.15 -32.78
C ARG A 2 -3.97 -28.54 -32.05
N GLN A 3 -2.82 -28.45 -32.72
CA GLN A 3 -1.60 -27.87 -32.13
C GLN A 3 -1.67 -26.34 -31.96
N ILE A 4 -2.36 -25.64 -32.86
CA ILE A 4 -2.54 -24.18 -32.79
C ILE A 4 -3.44 -23.83 -31.62
N TYR A 5 -4.53 -24.58 -31.43
CA TYR A 5 -5.44 -24.43 -30.29
C TYR A 5 -4.75 -24.65 -28.94
N LYS A 6 -3.92 -25.70 -28.83
CA LYS A 6 -3.15 -25.95 -27.60
C LYS A 6 -2.17 -24.81 -27.28
N ARG A 7 -1.54 -24.25 -28.32
CA ARG A 7 -0.62 -23.12 -28.18
C ARG A 7 -1.34 -21.85 -27.75
N THR A 8 -2.46 -21.49 -28.38
CA THR A 8 -3.24 -20.30 -28.00
C THR A 8 -3.81 -20.43 -26.61
N TYR A 9 -4.34 -21.60 -26.24
CA TYR A 9 -4.84 -21.87 -24.89
C TYR A 9 -3.75 -21.69 -23.82
N ASN A 10 -2.56 -22.24 -24.04
CA ASN A 10 -1.44 -22.07 -23.10
C ASN A 10 -1.02 -20.61 -22.97
N VAL A 11 -0.94 -19.87 -24.09
CA VAL A 11 -0.57 -18.45 -24.06
C VAL A 11 -1.62 -17.64 -23.29
N THR A 12 -2.91 -17.83 -23.56
CA THR A 12 -3.99 -17.14 -22.84
C THR A 12 -3.97 -17.48 -21.34
N TYR A 13 -3.73 -18.75 -20.99
CA TYR A 13 -3.61 -19.17 -19.60
C TYR A 13 -2.43 -18.47 -18.90
N THR A 14 -1.26 -18.43 -19.54
CA THR A 14 -0.08 -17.73 -18.97
C THR A 14 -0.30 -16.23 -18.81
N LEU A 15 -0.97 -15.58 -19.76
CA LEU A 15 -1.29 -14.15 -19.70
C LEU A 15 -2.29 -13.84 -18.57
N ASN A 16 -3.28 -14.71 -18.35
CA ASN A 16 -4.24 -14.59 -17.27
C ASN A 16 -3.57 -14.76 -15.90
N LEU A 17 -2.67 -15.75 -15.75
CA LEU A 17 -1.90 -15.93 -14.52
C LEU A 17 -1.00 -14.73 -14.23
N PHE A 18 -0.31 -14.21 -15.25
CA PHE A 18 0.53 -13.02 -15.11
C PHE A 18 -0.28 -11.80 -14.64
N HIS A 19 -1.44 -11.55 -15.24
CA HIS A 19 -2.33 -10.47 -14.79
C HIS A 19 -2.81 -10.65 -13.36
N LEU A 20 -3.15 -11.88 -12.95
CA LEU A 20 -3.59 -12.17 -11.58
C LEU A 20 -2.49 -11.88 -10.56
N ILE A 21 -1.24 -12.20 -10.88
CA ILE A 21 -0.07 -11.89 -10.03
C ILE A 21 0.08 -10.37 -9.87
N ILE A 22 -0.04 -9.61 -10.96
CA ILE A 22 0.05 -8.14 -10.90
C ILE A 22 -1.02 -7.57 -9.95
N ILE A 23 -2.27 -8.00 -10.12
CA ILE A 23 -3.39 -7.54 -9.27
C ILE A 23 -3.12 -7.89 -7.81
N ALA A 24 -2.65 -9.11 -7.51
CA ALA A 24 -2.31 -9.53 -6.17
C ALA A 24 -1.22 -8.65 -5.54
N LEU A 25 -0.17 -8.30 -6.30
CA LEU A 25 0.89 -7.40 -5.85
C LEU A 25 0.35 -5.99 -5.54
N PHE A 26 -0.52 -5.44 -6.41
CA PHE A 26 -1.17 -4.15 -6.15
C PHE A 26 -2.03 -4.20 -4.88
N CYS A 27 -2.81 -5.25 -4.68
CA CYS A 27 -3.59 -5.43 -3.46
C CYS A 27 -2.68 -5.52 -2.23
N LEU A 28 -1.58 -6.29 -2.28
CA LEU A 28 -0.62 -6.38 -1.17
C LEU A 28 -0.02 -5.03 -0.81
N ILE A 29 0.35 -4.21 -1.81
CA ILE A 29 0.85 -2.85 -1.59
C ILE A 29 -0.23 -2.01 -0.90
N LEU A 30 -1.47 -2.04 -1.39
CA LEU A 30 -2.57 -1.29 -0.80
C LEU A 30 -2.89 -1.75 0.62
N LEU A 31 -2.90 -3.06 0.91
CA LEU A 31 -3.06 -3.58 2.27
C LEU A 31 -1.93 -3.12 3.19
N SER A 32 -0.69 -3.13 2.70
CA SER A 32 0.48 -2.68 3.46
C SER A 32 0.45 -1.17 3.75
N ALA A 33 -0.08 -0.37 2.81
CA ALA A 33 -0.18 1.08 2.93
C ALA A 33 -1.40 1.51 3.77
N CYS A 34 -2.51 0.77 3.71
CA CYS A 34 -3.76 1.10 4.41
C CYS A 34 -3.66 0.98 5.94
N GLY A 35 -2.59 0.36 6.46
CA GLY A 35 -2.27 0.32 7.88
C GLY A 35 -1.10 1.21 8.31
N TYR A 36 -0.40 1.86 7.35
CA TYR A 36 0.70 2.75 7.69
C TYR A 36 0.15 4.09 8.17
N LYS A 37 -0.28 4.10 9.44
CA LYS A 37 -0.47 5.30 10.22
C LYS A 37 0.91 5.76 10.70
N GLY A 38 1.78 6.15 9.76
CA GLY A 38 2.99 6.88 10.11
C GLY A 38 2.52 8.17 10.77
N ASP A 39 2.72 8.29 12.09
CA ASP A 39 2.34 9.49 12.82
C ASP A 39 3.08 10.66 12.13
N PRO A 40 2.38 11.61 11.49
CA PRO A 40 3.05 12.75 10.92
C PRO A 40 3.74 13.50 12.06
N ILE A 41 5.07 13.57 11.99
CA ILE A 41 5.86 14.39 12.91
C ILE A 41 5.64 15.83 12.48
N TYR A 42 4.59 16.45 13.03
CA TYR A 42 4.38 17.88 12.90
C TYR A 42 5.39 18.56 13.84
N ASN A 43 6.45 19.10 13.25
CA ASN A 43 7.32 20.03 13.96
C ASN A 43 6.57 21.35 14.09
N ASP A 44 5.74 21.47 15.13
CA ASP A 44 5.16 22.74 15.52
C ASP A 44 6.27 23.58 16.15
N TYR A 45 6.77 24.55 15.40
CA TYR A 45 7.72 25.53 15.92
C TYR A 45 6.96 26.57 16.76
N GLU A 46 7.46 26.85 17.96
CA GLU A 46 6.98 27.98 18.73
C GLU A 46 7.40 29.31 18.07
N GLN A 47 6.68 30.39 18.37
CA GLN A 47 6.90 31.73 17.78
C GLN A 47 8.29 32.34 18.09
N ASN A 48 9.05 31.69 18.99
CA ASN A 48 10.43 32.00 19.41
C ASN A 48 11.50 31.16 18.68
N GLY A 49 11.11 30.28 17.74
CA GLY A 49 12.02 29.44 16.95
C GLY A 49 12.51 28.16 17.64
N THR A 50 11.99 27.81 18.82
CA THR A 50 12.32 26.55 19.50
C THR A 50 11.35 25.43 19.12
N ILE A 51 11.88 24.20 19.02
CA ILE A 51 11.09 22.99 18.71
C ILE A 51 10.22 22.67 19.92
N LYS A 52 8.89 22.69 19.73
CA LYS A 52 7.95 22.26 20.76
C LYS A 52 8.05 20.74 20.89
N GLU A 53 8.46 20.23 22.05
CA GLU A 53 8.55 18.78 22.25
C GLU A 53 7.20 18.13 21.91
N SER A 54 7.21 17.22 20.94
CA SER A 54 6.03 16.48 20.52
C SER A 54 5.59 15.58 21.69
N LYS A 55 4.66 16.08 22.51
CA LYS A 55 3.97 15.22 23.47
C LYS A 55 3.24 14.16 22.66
N SER A 56 3.77 12.95 22.68
CA SER A 56 3.10 11.74 22.19
C SER A 56 1.65 11.82 22.64
N PHE A 57 0.72 11.93 21.68
CA PHE A 57 -0.72 12.01 21.90
C PHE A 57 -1.23 10.68 22.46
N GLN A 58 -0.87 10.35 23.70
CA GLN A 58 -1.28 9.12 24.38
C GLN A 58 -2.63 9.23 25.07
N HIS A 59 -3.36 10.35 24.94
CA HIS A 59 -4.60 10.49 25.70
C HIS A 59 -5.62 11.46 25.11
N LEU A 60 -5.92 11.36 23.81
CA LEU A 60 -7.18 11.91 23.31
C LEU A 60 -8.30 10.91 23.60
N GLN A 61 -8.99 11.12 24.72
CA GLN A 61 -10.28 10.47 24.98
C GLN A 61 -11.20 10.77 23.80
N ARG A 62 -11.56 9.73 23.04
CA ARG A 62 -12.69 9.80 22.12
C ARG A 62 -13.96 9.72 22.96
N TRP A 63 -14.87 10.64 22.69
CA TRP A 63 -16.24 10.63 23.20
C TRP A 63 -16.97 9.36 22.76
#